data_AF-A0A2D6WT22-F1
#
_entry.id   AF-A0A2D6WT22-F1
#
_cell.length_a   1.000
_cell.length_b   1.000
_cell.length_c   1.000
_cell.angle_alpha   90.00
_cell.angle_beta   90.00
_cell.angle_gamma   90.00
#
_symmetry.space_group_name_H-M   'P 1'
#
loop_
_entity.id
_entity.type
_entity.pdbx_description
1 polymer ?
#
loop_
_entity_poly.entity_id
_entity_poly.type
_entity_poly.pdbx_seq_one_letter_code
_entity_poly.pdbx_strand_id
1 'polypeptide(L)' 'MENGKDTSQVFASKQPRGAALKAATRGHETIRLRERGTKRVHVFKGSISMVPKPAGGPDWLPDMIKKANVKKQGIEHL' A
#
# COMPACT_ATOMS: atom_id res chain seq x y z
N MET A 1 8.25 -4.06 -6.96
CA MET A 1 9.49 -4.86 -6.96
C MET A 1 9.39 -5.92 -5.89
N GLU A 2 9.74 -7.15 -6.26
CA GLU A 2 9.84 -8.30 -5.36
C GLU A 2 11.16 -9.01 -5.66
N ASN A 3 11.94 -9.34 -4.62
CA ASN A 3 13.28 -9.93 -4.76
C ASN A 3 14.21 -9.18 -5.74
N GLY A 4 14.17 -7.85 -5.76
CA GLY A 4 15.03 -7.02 -6.60
C GLY A 4 14.63 -6.97 -8.09
N LYS A 5 13.55 -7.66 -8.50
CA LYS A 5 13.02 -7.60 -9.86
C LYS A 5 11.74 -6.77 -9.90
N ASP A 6 11.56 -6.01 -10.97
CA ASP A 6 10.28 -5.35 -11.26
C ASP A 6 9.22 -6.43 -11.50
N THR A 7 8.12 -6.34 -10.75
CA THR A 7 6.96 -7.22 -10.93
C THR A 7 6.10 -6.67 -12.07
N SER A 8 5.31 -7.52 -12.72
CA SER A 8 4.39 -7.08 -13.78
C SER A 8 3.26 -6.16 -13.26
N GLN A 9 3.04 -6.15 -11.95
CA GLN A 9 2.07 -5.28 -11.29
C GLN A 9 2.58 -3.85 -11.12
N VAL A 10 1.86 -2.92 -11.75
CA VAL A 10 2.11 -1.48 -11.61
C VAL A 10 1.02 -0.86 -10.73
N PHE A 11 1.42 -0.33 -9.58
CA PHE A 11 0.53 0.46 -8.71
C PHE A 11 0.80 1.95 -8.91
N ALA A 12 -0.15 2.66 -9.52
CA ALA A 12 -0.05 4.10 -9.75
C ALA A 12 -1.01 4.89 -8.85
N SER A 13 -0.54 6.04 -8.37
CA SER A 13 -1.32 7.06 -7.65
C SER A 13 -0.59 8.41 -7.73
N LYS A 14 -1.30 9.51 -7.44
CA LYS A 14 -0.71 10.86 -7.38
C LYS A 14 0.41 10.97 -6.34
N GLN A 15 0.33 10.19 -5.26
CA GLN A 15 1.35 10.14 -4.21
C GLN A 15 1.86 8.70 -4.03
N PRO A 16 3.16 8.50 -3.73
CA PRO A 16 3.74 7.15 -3.55
C PRO A 16 3.06 6.37 -2.42
N ARG A 17 2.61 7.08 -1.37
CA ARG A 17 1.82 6.47 -0.29
C ARG A 17 0.50 5.87 -0.79
N GLY A 18 -0.17 6.53 -1.75
CA GLY A 18 -1.42 6.03 -2.31
C GLY A 18 -1.21 4.76 -3.15
N ALA A 19 -0.11 4.69 -3.90
CA ALA A 19 0.27 3.47 -4.60
C ALA A 19 0.58 2.33 -3.61
N ALA A 20 1.24 2.65 -2.49
CA ALA A 20 1.51 1.67 -1.44
C ALA A 20 0.22 1.19 -0.76
N LEU A 21 -0.75 2.06 -0.49
CA LEU A 21 -2.04 1.64 0.08
C LEU A 21 -2.79 0.67 -0.84
N LYS A 22 -2.74 0.90 -2.16
CA LYS A 22 -3.32 -0.05 -3.13
C LYS A 22 -2.65 -1.41 -3.05
N ALA A 23 -1.32 -1.45 -2.96
CA ALA A 23 -0.57 -2.69 -2.79
C ALA A 23 -0.89 -3.38 -1.45
N ALA A 24 -0.96 -2.63 -0.35
CA ALA A 24 -1.32 -3.16 0.96
C ALA A 24 -2.74 -3.73 0.99
N THR A 25 -3.70 -3.08 0.31
CA THR A 25 -5.08 -3.57 0.20
C THR A 25 -5.17 -4.90 -0.55
N ARG A 26 -4.22 -5.16 -1.47
CA ARG A 26 -4.09 -6.45 -2.17
C ARG A 26 -3.42 -7.56 -1.33
N GLY A 27 -2.98 -7.24 -0.11
CA GLY A 27 -2.33 -8.20 0.80
C GLY A 27 -0.81 -8.15 0.82
N HIS A 28 -0.17 -7.19 0.15
CA HIS A 28 1.29 -7.07 0.19
C HIS A 28 1.76 -6.35 1.46
N GLU A 29 2.57 -7.02 2.28
CA GLU A 29 3.14 -6.44 3.51
C GLU A 29 4.44 -5.68 3.25
N THR A 30 5.36 -6.25 2.47
CA THR A 30 6.62 -5.59 2.10
C THR A 30 6.47 -4.99 0.72
N ILE A 31 6.36 -3.67 0.65
CA ILE A 31 6.02 -2.96 -0.59
C ILE A 31 7.21 -2.10 -1.03
N ARG A 32 7.80 -2.46 -2.18
CA ARG A 32 8.88 -1.71 -2.82
C ARG A 32 8.39 -1.13 -4.14
N LEU A 33 8.23 0.20 -4.19
CA LEU A 33 7.71 0.93 -5.34
C LEU A 33 8.81 1.74 -6.02
N ARG A 34 9.15 1.35 -7.25
CA ARG A 34 10.06 2.10 -8.10
C ARG A 34 9.35 3.30 -8.70
N GLU A 35 9.98 4.46 -8.60
CA GLU A 35 9.53 5.67 -9.27
C GLU A 35 10.03 5.68 -10.72
N ARG A 36 9.12 5.85 -11.69
CA ARG A 36 9.49 5.86 -13.12
C ARG A 36 10.28 7.12 -13.45
N GLY A 37 11.33 6.97 -14.25
CA GLY A 37 12.18 8.09 -14.67
C GLY A 37 13.21 8.52 -13.64
N THR A 38 13.21 7.95 -12.43
CA THR A 38 14.22 8.20 -11.41
C THR A 38 14.83 6.89 -10.92
N LYS A 39 15.92 6.99 -10.15
CA LYS A 39 16.59 5.86 -9.51
C LYS A 39 16.07 5.62 -8.09
N ARG A 40 14.82 6.01 -7.78
CA ARG A 40 14.28 5.98 -6.42
C ARG A 40 13.34 4.79 -6.24
N VAL A 41 13.52 4.06 -5.14
CA VAL A 41 12.61 3.00 -4.70
C VAL A 41 12.06 3.38 -3.33
N HIS A 42 10.75 3.66 -3.28
CA HIS A 42 10.08 3.94 -2.03
C HIS A 42 9.74 2.62 -1.33
N VAL A 43 10.23 2.46 -0.10
CA VAL A 43 10.02 1.25 0.70
C VAL A 43 8.95 1.53 1.75
N PHE A 44 7.88 0.73 1.73
CA PHE A 44 6.76 0.80 2.65
C PHE A 44 6.53 -0.57 3.30
N LYS A 45 6.05 -0.53 4.54
CA LYS A 45 5.46 -1.67 5.23
C LYS A 45 3.94 -1.50 5.26
N GLY A 46 3.23 -2.37 4.56
CA GLY A 46 1.79 -2.49 4.57
C GLY A 46 1.32 -3.33 5.76
N SER A 47 0.14 -3.02 6.27
CA SER A 47 -0.59 -3.85 7.23
C SER A 47 -2.09 -3.71 6.98
N ILE A 48 -2.85 -4.74 7.34
CA ILE A 48 -4.30 -4.72 7.31
C ILE A 48 -4.79 -4.92 8.75
N SER A 49 -5.66 -4.04 9.21
CA SER A 49 -6.27 -4.14 10.54
C SER A 49 -7.79 -4.17 10.39
N MET A 50 -8.46 -4.95 11.22
CA MET A 50 -9.92 -4.90 11.34
C MET A 50 -10.28 -3.72 12.24
N VAL A 51 -11.12 -2.82 11.74
CA VAL A 51 -11.62 -1.67 12.50
C VAL A 51 -13.14 -1.68 12.52
N PRO A 52 -13.77 -1.19 13.59
CA PRO A 52 -15.21 -1.07 13.64
C PRO A 52 -15.71 -0.12 12.54
N LYS A 53 -16.90 -0.42 12.02
CA LYS A 53 -17.64 0.44 11.11
C LYS A 53 -17.83 1.83 11.76
N PRO A 54 -17.66 2.93 11.00
CA PRO A 54 -17.91 4.27 11.52
C PRO A 54 -19.39 4.44 11.90
N ALA A 55 -19.67 5.29 12.90
CA ALA A 55 -21.02 5.48 13.45
C ALA A 55 -22.08 5.90 12.43
N GLY A 56 -21.69 6.55 11.33
CA GLY A 56 -22.57 6.93 10.21
C GLY A 56 -22.47 6.00 8.98
N GLY A 57 -21.93 4.78 9.15
CA GLY A 57 -21.80 3.83 8.06
C GLY A 57 -23.15 3.22 7.66
N PRO A 58 -23.36 2.90 6.38
CA PRO A 58 -24.63 2.34 5.90
C PRO A 58 -24.89 0.93 6.44
N ASP A 59 -26.15 0.50 6.48
CA ASP A 59 -26.58 -0.75 7.12
C ASP A 59 -26.07 -2.02 6.42
N TRP A 60 -25.81 -1.94 5.12
CA TRP A 60 -25.23 -3.05 4.36
C TRP A 60 -23.75 -3.30 4.67
N LEU A 61 -23.07 -2.40 5.39
CA LEU A 61 -21.66 -2.53 5.73
C LEU A 61 -21.51 -3.32 7.05
N PRO A 62 -20.68 -4.38 7.08
CA PRO A 62 -20.50 -5.20 8.28
C PRO A 62 -19.86 -4.40 9.43
N ASP A 63 -20.07 -4.88 10.66
CA ASP A 63 -19.61 -4.22 11.89
C ASP A 63 -18.09 -4.04 11.96
N MET A 64 -17.34 -4.94 11.33
CA MET A 64 -15.88 -4.89 11.24
C MET A 64 -15.42 -4.85 9.79
N ILE A 65 -14.60 -3.86 9.45
CA ILE A 65 -14.08 -3.64 8.11
C ILE A 65 -12.56 -3.74 8.07
N LYS A 66 -12.03 -4.29 6.98
CA LYS A 66 -10.59 -4.30 6.72
C LYS A 66 -10.13 -2.90 6.35
N LYS A 67 -9.16 -2.37 7.09
CA LYS A 67 -8.50 -1.09 6.80
C LYS A 67 -7.02 -1.34 6.53
N ALA A 68 -6.61 -1.07 5.29
CA ALA A 68 -5.20 -1.09 4.92
C ALA A 68 -4.49 0.16 5.45
N ASN A 69 -3.30 -0.03 5.99
CA ASN A 69 -2.38 1.00 6.42
C ASN A 69 -1.01 0.77 5.79
N VAL A 70 -0.25 1.85 5.66
CA VAL A 70 1.14 1.79 5.20
C VAL A 70 1.99 2.71 6.04
N LYS A 71 3.17 2.22 6.43
CA LYS A 71 4.22 2.99 7.09
C LYS A 71 5.42 3.09 6.15
N LYS A 72 5.89 4.32 5.90
CA LYS A 72 7.09 4.53 5.09
C LYS A 72 8.32 4.12 5.91
N GLN A 73 9.16 3.27 5.34
CA GLN A 73 10.42 2.86 5.94
C GLN A 73 11.57 3.74 5.44
N GLY A 74 11.56 4.08 4.15
CA GLY A 74 12.60 4.91 3.58
C GLY A 74 12.52 5.02 2.07
N ILE A 75 13.61 5.49 1.48
CA ILE A 75 13.84 5.51 0.03
C ILE A 75 15.21 4.88 -0.20
N GLU A 76 15.26 3.91 -1.10
CA GLU A 76 16.50 3.33 -1.60
C GLU A 76 16.82 3.92 -2.98
N HIS A 77 18.12 3.92 -3.31
CA HIS A 77 18.60 4.33 -4.63
C HIS A 77 19.11 3.12 -5.41
N LEU A 78 18.72 3.04 -6.68
CA LEU A 78 19.13 2.01 -7.66
C LEU A 78 20.34 2.44 -8.48
#